data_AF-A0AAU4XPU3-F1
#
_entry.id   AF-A0AAU4XPU3-F1
#
_cell.length_a   1.000
_cell.length_b   1.000
_cell.length_c   1.000
_cell.angle_alpha   90.00
_cell.angle_beta   90.00
_cell.angle_gamma   90.00
#
_symmetry.space_group_name_H-M   'P 1'
#
loop_
_entity.id
_entity.type
_entity.pdbx_description
1 polymer ?
#
loop_
_entity_poly.entity_id
_entity_poly.type
_entity_poly.pdbx_seq_one_letter_code
_entity_poly.pdbx_strand_id
1 'polypeptide(L)' 'MNLNAATSGGGARLLADGNQVPVLGLGVWQVPAGRACVNAVSWALDAGYRHIDTAQAYGT' A
#
# COMPACT_ATOMS: atom_id res chain seq x y z
N MET A 1 -19.00 24.33 -4.65
CA MET A 1 -18.10 23.46 -5.45
C MET A 1 -18.50 22.02 -5.17
N ASN A 2 -18.89 21.30 -6.22
CA ASN A 2 -19.65 20.05 -6.13
C ASN A 2 -18.73 18.87 -5.72
N LEU A 3 -18.96 18.31 -4.53
CA LEU A 3 -18.27 17.15 -3.99
C LEU A 3 -18.98 15.87 -4.48
N ASN A 4 -18.74 15.44 -5.72
CA ASN A 4 -19.23 14.14 -6.18
C ASN A 4 -18.33 13.62 -7.32
N ALA A 5 -17.60 12.53 -7.04
CA ALA A 5 -17.18 11.46 -7.99
C ALA A 5 -15.80 10.80 -7.72
N ALA A 6 -15.35 10.61 -6.48
CA ALA A 6 -14.07 9.89 -6.22
C ALA A 6 -14.19 8.61 -5.38
N THR A 7 -15.38 8.02 -5.23
CA THR A 7 -15.52 6.70 -4.57
C THR A 7 -16.60 5.82 -5.21
N SER A 8 -16.61 5.68 -6.53
CA SER A 8 -17.47 4.68 -7.21
C SER A 8 -16.81 3.32 -7.40
N GLY A 9 -15.61 3.08 -6.85
CA GLY A 9 -14.87 1.82 -7.04
C GLY A 9 -13.87 1.49 -5.92
N GLY A 10 -14.28 1.65 -4.66
CA GLY A 10 -13.80 0.95 -3.44
C GLY A 10 -12.31 0.78 -3.06
N GLY A 11 -11.32 0.94 -3.93
CA GLY A 11 -9.96 0.45 -3.70
C GLY A 11 -8.85 1.50 -3.59
N ALA A 12 -9.06 2.71 -4.10
CA ALA A 12 -8.06 3.78 -4.13
C ALA A 12 -8.66 5.18 -3.86
N ARG A 13 -7.79 6.13 -3.50
CA ARG A 13 -8.11 7.54 -3.25
C ARG A 13 -7.27 8.44 -4.15
N LEU A 14 -7.91 9.47 -4.68
CA LEU A 14 -7.25 10.55 -5.42
C LEU A 14 -6.55 11.48 -4.44
N LEU A 15 -5.27 11.78 -4.72
CA LEU A 15 -4.45 12.72 -3.98
C LEU A 15 -4.54 14.12 -4.61
N ALA A 16 -4.03 15.13 -3.88
CA ALA A 16 -4.10 16.52 -4.31
C ALA A 16 -3.30 16.81 -5.59
N ASP A 17 -2.30 15.98 -5.90
CA ASP A 17 -1.49 16.04 -7.11
C ASP A 17 -2.09 15.25 -8.29
N GLY A 18 -3.27 14.66 -8.10
CA GLY A 18 -3.97 13.85 -9.11
C GLY A 18 -3.54 12.39 -9.17
N ASN A 19 -2.55 11.97 -8.38
CA ASN A 19 -2.19 10.55 -8.27
C ASN A 19 -3.24 9.77 -7.48
N GLN A 20 -3.28 8.45 -7.66
CA GLN A 20 -4.17 7.57 -6.90
C GLN A 20 -3.37 6.64 -5.99
N VAL A 21 -3.83 6.47 -4.75
CA VAL A 21 -3.23 5.55 -3.78
C VAL A 21 -4.24 4.52 -3.31
N PRO A 22 -3.89 3.21 -3.24
CA PRO A 22 -4.78 2.22 -2.62
C PRO A 22 -5.08 2.59 -1.17
N VAL A 23 -6.33 2.39 -0.73
CA VAL A 23 -6.75 2.72 0.64
C VAL A 23 -6.23 1.76 1.70
N LEU A 24 -5.78 0.58 1.27
CA LEU A 24 -5.23 -0.47 2.11
C LEU A 24 -3.84 -0.85 1.60
N GLY A 25 -2.88 -0.98 2.50
CA GLY A 25 -1.51 -1.35 2.22
C GLY A 25 -0.88 -2.23 3.29
N LEU A 26 0.25 -2.86 2.96
CA LEU A 26 1.08 -3.63 3.90
C LEU A 26 2.27 -2.75 4.33
N GLY A 27 2.40 -2.49 5.63
CA GLY A 27 3.62 -1.93 6.22
C GLY A 27 4.56 -3.04 6.71
N VAL A 28 5.87 -2.89 6.49
CA VAL A 28 6.88 -3.92 6.84
C VAL A 28 7.76 -3.55 8.04
N TRP A 29 7.36 -2.56 8.85
CA TRP A 29 8.07 -2.21 10.09
C TRP A 29 8.25 -3.44 11.00
N GLN A 30 9.46 -3.65 11.54
CA GLN A 30 9.87 -4.78 12.39
C GLN A 30 9.76 -6.18 11.75
N VAL A 31 9.48 -6.29 10.45
CA VAL A 31 9.63 -7.58 9.76
C VAL A 31 11.13 -7.88 9.64
N PRO A 32 11.61 -9.10 9.94
CA PRO A 32 13.02 -9.43 9.77
C PRO A 32 13.46 -9.34 8.31
N ALA A 33 14.68 -8.87 8.10
CA ALA A 33 15.26 -8.76 6.76
C ALA A 33 15.36 -10.11 6.04
N GLY A 34 15.36 -10.04 4.70
CA GLY A 34 15.52 -11.21 3.86
C GLY A 34 14.21 -11.99 3.69
N ARG A 35 14.24 -13.31 3.90
CA ARG A 35 13.13 -14.19 3.46
C ARG A 35 11.79 -13.87 4.13
N ALA A 36 11.79 -13.42 5.38
CA ALA A 36 10.55 -13.04 6.06
C ALA A 36 9.88 -11.83 5.39
N CYS A 37 10.65 -10.77 5.13
CA CYS A 37 10.18 -9.59 4.40
C CYS A 37 9.71 -9.94 2.98
N VAL A 38 10.52 -10.71 2.23
CA VAL A 38 10.16 -11.16 0.87
C VAL A 38 8.85 -11.94 0.86
N ASN A 39 8.67 -12.89 1.80
CA ASN A 39 7.44 -13.67 1.90
C ASN A 39 6.24 -12.79 2.25
N ALA A 40 6.37 -11.89 3.22
CA ALA A 40 5.29 -10.99 3.62
C ALA A 40 4.79 -10.14 2.44
N VAL A 41 5.71 -9.54 1.68
CA VAL A 41 5.38 -8.77 0.48
C VAL A 41 4.76 -9.65 -0.60
N SER A 42 5.34 -10.82 -0.87
CA SER A 42 4.83 -11.74 -1.89
C SER A 42 3.40 -12.18 -1.60
N TRP A 43 3.11 -12.59 -0.36
CA TRP A 43 1.78 -13.00 0.05
C TRP A 43 0.76 -11.86 0.00
N ALA A 44 1.17 -10.64 0.35
CA ALA A 44 0.28 -9.48 0.22
C ALA A 44 -0.07 -9.21 -1.25
N LEU A 45 0.91 -9.31 -2.16
CA LEU A 45 0.66 -9.16 -3.61
C LEU A 45 -0.30 -10.24 -4.13
N ASP A 46 -0.12 -11.50 -3.72
CA ASP A 46 -1.00 -12.63 -4.04
C ASP A 46 -2.42 -12.42 -3.49
N ALA A 47 -2.54 -11.86 -2.30
CA ALA A 47 -3.81 -11.50 -1.67
C ALA A 47 -4.48 -10.25 -2.28
N GLY A 48 -3.83 -9.57 -3.24
CA GLY A 48 -4.39 -8.43 -3.97
C GLY A 48 -3.97 -7.05 -3.46
N TYR A 49 -3.05 -6.96 -2.48
CA TYR A 49 -2.50 -5.67 -2.06
C TYR A 49 -1.71 -5.02 -3.21
N ARG A 50 -1.80 -3.69 -3.32
CA ARG A 50 -1.05 -2.90 -4.31
C ARG A 50 -0.31 -1.71 -3.71
N HIS A 51 -0.37 -1.56 -2.39
CA HIS A 51 0.37 -0.55 -1.65
C HIS A 51 1.27 -1.26 -0.64
N ILE A 52 2.58 -1.06 -0.76
CA ILE A 52 3.59 -1.58 0.16
C ILE A 52 4.33 -0.38 0.76
N ASP A 53 4.33 -0.29 2.08
CA ASP A 53 4.97 0.78 2.84
C ASP A 53 6.25 0.25 3.52
N THR A 54 7.35 0.96 3.30
CA THR A 54 8.67 0.67 3.86
C THR A 54 9.47 1.95 4.06
N ALA A 55 10.55 1.88 4.82
CA ALA A 55 11.50 2.97 4.98
C ALA A 55 12.92 2.44 5.14
N GLN A 56 13.91 3.23 4.71
CA GLN A 56 15.33 2.90 4.87
C GLN A 56 15.69 2.58 6.33
N ALA A 57 15.06 3.27 7.29
CA ALA A 57 15.29 3.07 8.72
C ALA A 57 14.83 1.70 9.24
N TYR A 58 13.97 0.98 8.52
CA TYR A 58 13.42 -0.29 8.99
C TYR A 58 14.40 -1.46 8.83
N GLY A 59 15.44 -1.31 7.99
CA GLY A 59 16.46 -2.34 7.78
C GLY A 59 15.88 -3.69 7.34
N THR A 60 14.78 -3.65 6.57
CA THR A 60 13.92 -4.79 6.18
C THR A 60 14.30 -5.39 4.84
#